data_AF-A0A350YFE4-F1
#
_entry.id   AF-A0A350YFE4-F1
#
_cell.length_a   1.000
_cell.length_b   1.000
_cell.length_c   1.000
_cell.angle_alpha   90.00
_cell.angle_beta   90.00
_cell.angle_gamma   90.00
#
_symmetry.space_group_name_H-M   'P 1'
#
loop_
_entity.id
_entity.type
_entity.pdbx_description
1 polymer ?
#
loop_
_entity_poly.entity_id
_entity_poly.type
_entity_poly.pdbx_seq_one_letter_code
_entity_poly.pdbx_strand_id
1 'polypeptide(L)'
;MKLKHLPNMIAVTSIVILNGIGITVENATIQPMAAVAQTIHCNAVRSVNSFWATAAPSGVNIRSGPSLSASIVGRLAPNERRSFNAWTYGDTVADIWLGRPDARWYRLSGTNHWVASGVVNGNPNPAPPPLCNNTNPGTPDFTQSVYRQNNPFWRSGYAPRSTNPPIYRMWNSNAKGNCTWYANGRAKQLGRNAARVDRMLGNAYDWDNQARAAGITLSRTPQVGAIAQWEYGHVAVVERVNSDGTILISESSYSNTSGTSWDFLYRTRTIRASEPSIFILP
;
A
#
# COMPACT_ATOMS: atom_id res chain seq x y z
N MET A 1 -3.02 31.33 35.93
CA MET A 1 -2.94 29.85 35.96
C MET A 1 -3.19 29.33 34.55
N LYS A 2 -2.12 28.89 33.86
CA LYS A 2 -2.02 28.19 32.56
C LYS A 2 -3.03 28.54 31.43
N LEU A 3 -2.65 29.49 30.56
CA LEU A 3 -3.08 29.46 29.16
C LEU A 3 -2.33 28.34 28.43
N LYS A 4 -3.07 27.39 27.85
CA LYS A 4 -2.51 26.40 26.92
C LYS A 4 -2.29 27.08 25.55
N HIS A 5 -1.05 27.08 25.10
CA HIS A 5 -0.69 27.40 23.72
C HIS A 5 -1.28 26.37 22.75
N LEU A 6 -2.08 26.83 21.80
CA LEU A 6 -2.32 26.13 20.55
C LEU A 6 -1.16 26.48 19.60
N PRO A 7 -0.43 25.51 19.02
CA PRO A 7 0.49 25.83 17.94
C PRO A 7 -0.30 26.13 16.67
N ASN A 8 0.06 27.25 16.05
CA ASN A 8 -0.50 27.80 14.83
C ASN A 8 -0.61 26.76 13.70
N MET A 9 -1.80 26.60 13.13
CA MET A 9 -1.94 26.06 11.78
C MET A 9 -1.31 27.08 10.82
N ILE A 10 -0.17 26.74 10.22
CA ILE A 10 0.30 27.45 9.03
C ILE A 10 -0.63 27.04 7.89
N ALA A 11 -1.61 27.89 7.60
CA ALA A 11 -2.29 27.87 6.32
C ALA A 11 -1.25 28.27 5.27
N VAL A 12 -0.81 27.32 4.44
CA VAL A 12 -0.01 27.64 3.26
C VAL A 12 -0.95 28.26 2.25
N THR A 13 -1.05 29.59 2.26
CA THR A 13 -1.67 30.38 1.21
C THR A 13 -0.78 30.28 -0.02
N SER A 14 -1.27 29.59 -1.05
CA SER A 14 -0.65 29.60 -2.38
C SER A 14 -0.72 31.02 -2.95
N ILE A 15 0.38 31.76 -2.89
CA ILE A 15 0.56 32.96 -3.71
C ILE A 15 1.19 32.50 -5.02
N VAL A 16 0.36 32.47 -6.07
CA VAL A 16 0.79 32.31 -7.45
C VAL A 16 0.93 33.71 -8.03
N ILE A 17 2.15 34.15 -8.33
CA ILE A 17 2.37 35.27 -9.24
C ILE A 17 2.79 34.67 -10.57
N LEU A 18 1.85 34.65 -11.52
CA LEU A 18 2.05 34.21 -12.90
C LEU A 18 2.30 35.45 -13.76
N ASN A 19 3.55 35.63 -14.19
CA ASN A 19 3.83 36.28 -15.46
C ASN A 19 4.41 35.21 -16.39
N GLY A 20 3.53 34.70 -17.26
CA GLY A 20 3.82 33.95 -18.48
C GLY A 20 5.02 33.00 -18.48
N ILE A 21 4.75 31.71 -18.30
CA ILE A 21 5.28 30.56 -19.06
C ILE A 21 4.74 29.33 -18.31
N GLY A 22 3.92 28.52 -19.01
CA GLY A 22 3.29 27.34 -18.41
C GLY A 22 4.33 26.29 -18.03
N ILE A 23 4.53 26.11 -16.72
CA ILE A 23 5.19 24.94 -16.16
C ILE A 23 4.09 24.09 -15.53
N THR A 24 3.83 22.91 -16.11
CA THR A 24 2.99 21.89 -15.48
C THR A 24 3.75 21.35 -14.27
N VAL A 25 3.42 21.84 -13.08
CA VAL A 25 3.91 21.26 -11.82
C VAL A 25 3.08 20.01 -11.55
N GLU A 26 3.62 18.83 -11.89
CA GLU A 26 3.10 17.57 -11.34
C GLU A 26 3.34 17.60 -9.83
N ASN A 27 2.28 17.94 -9.08
CA ASN A 27 2.27 17.91 -7.63
C ASN A 27 2.37 16.46 -7.13
N ALA A 28 3.60 15.94 -7.03
CA ALA A 28 3.92 14.67 -6.41
C ALA A 28 3.73 14.77 -4.88
N THR A 29 2.47 14.68 -4.43
CA THR A 29 2.10 14.67 -3.01
C THR A 29 2.64 13.44 -2.30
N ILE A 30 2.92 13.57 -1.00
CA ILE A 30 3.45 12.53 -0.11
C ILE A 30 2.48 11.33 0.00
N GLN A 31 2.95 10.10 -0.22
CA GLN A 31 2.16 8.86 -0.15
C GLN A 31 2.80 7.85 0.83
N PRO A 32 2.62 7.99 2.15
CA PRO A 32 3.27 7.11 3.13
C PRO A 32 2.74 5.68 3.01
N MET A 33 3.62 4.69 2.95
CA MET A 33 3.26 3.27 2.89
C MET A 33 3.75 2.53 4.14
N ALA A 34 2.82 1.96 4.91
CA ALA A 34 3.19 1.12 6.05
C ALA A 34 3.98 -0.11 5.57
N ALA A 35 4.92 -0.59 6.39
CA ALA A 35 5.65 -1.83 6.11
C ALA A 35 4.66 -2.98 5.89
N VAL A 36 4.65 -3.53 4.69
CA VAL A 36 4.11 -4.86 4.44
C VAL A 36 5.21 -5.83 4.87
N ALA A 37 4.84 -6.94 5.50
CA ALA A 37 5.72 -8.05 5.91
C ALA A 37 6.57 -8.68 4.78
N GLN A 38 6.65 -8.06 3.60
CA GLN A 38 7.28 -8.58 2.39
C GLN A 38 8.77 -8.27 2.25
N THR A 39 9.47 -7.58 3.16
CA THR A 39 10.92 -7.32 2.99
C THR A 39 11.83 -7.76 4.12
N ILE A 40 11.33 -8.49 5.13
CA ILE A 40 12.25 -9.13 6.10
C ILE A 40 13.11 -10.23 5.45
N HIS A 41 12.76 -10.65 4.22
CA HIS A 41 13.34 -11.83 3.57
C HIS A 41 13.92 -11.59 2.15
N CYS A 42 13.96 -10.36 1.61
CA CYS A 42 14.75 -10.11 0.39
C CYS A 42 15.09 -8.63 0.11
N ASN A 43 16.18 -8.43 -0.65
CA ASN A 43 16.69 -7.13 -1.13
C ASN A 43 16.02 -6.67 -2.43
N ALA A 44 14.69 -6.76 -2.57
CA ALA A 44 14.02 -6.40 -3.82
C ALA A 44 14.05 -4.88 -4.05
N VAL A 45 14.66 -4.45 -5.15
CA VAL A 45 14.76 -3.03 -5.54
C VAL A 45 13.91 -2.76 -6.77
N ARG A 46 12.99 -1.79 -6.69
CA ARG A 46 12.20 -1.30 -7.81
C ARG A 46 12.91 -0.13 -8.47
N SER A 47 13.48 -0.34 -9.65
CA SER A 47 13.98 0.75 -10.48
C SER A 47 12.80 1.53 -11.07
N VAL A 48 12.93 2.86 -11.13
CA VAL A 48 11.93 3.80 -11.65
C VAL A 48 12.63 4.86 -12.50
N ASN A 49 11.86 5.57 -13.33
CA ASN A 49 12.36 6.82 -13.91
C ASN A 49 12.80 7.77 -12.81
N SER A 50 13.88 8.50 -13.04
CA SER A 50 14.40 9.42 -12.04
C SER A 50 13.32 10.42 -11.59
N PHE A 51 13.17 10.55 -10.29
CA PHE A 51 12.27 11.51 -9.65
C PHE A 51 13.05 12.36 -8.65
N TRP A 52 12.48 13.51 -8.28
CA TRP A 52 13.10 14.43 -7.34
C TRP A 52 12.40 14.35 -5.98
N ALA A 53 13.19 14.41 -4.90
CA ALA A 53 12.66 14.64 -3.56
C ALA A 53 13.55 15.62 -2.77
N THR A 54 12.93 16.33 -1.83
CA THR A 54 13.57 17.36 -0.99
C THR A 54 13.76 16.85 0.42
N ALA A 55 14.99 16.92 0.94
CA ALA A 55 15.32 16.49 2.29
C ALA A 55 14.56 17.30 3.37
N ALA A 56 14.34 16.66 4.51
CA ALA A 56 13.81 17.32 5.72
C ALA A 56 14.59 18.60 6.07
N PRO A 57 13.94 19.58 6.74
CA PRO A 57 14.63 20.78 7.24
C PRO A 57 15.77 20.49 8.24
N SER A 58 15.78 19.32 8.88
CA SER A 58 16.88 18.87 9.75
C SER A 58 18.04 18.21 8.98
N GLY A 59 17.94 18.08 7.65
CA GLY A 59 18.80 17.24 6.83
C GLY A 59 18.52 15.74 7.03
N VAL A 60 19.11 14.91 6.18
CA VAL A 60 18.80 13.46 6.13
C VAL A 60 20.07 12.65 6.03
N ASN A 61 20.21 11.63 6.88
CA ASN A 61 21.31 10.68 6.78
C ASN A 61 21.16 9.83 5.52
N ILE A 62 22.23 9.78 4.73
CA ILE A 62 22.37 8.85 3.61
C ILE A 62 23.00 7.58 4.17
N ARG A 63 22.42 6.42 3.87
CA ARG A 63 22.84 5.14 4.42
C ARG A 63 23.28 4.16 3.35
N SER A 64 24.16 3.24 3.75
CA SER A 64 24.66 2.15 2.90
C SER A 64 23.58 1.12 2.50
N GLY A 65 22.47 1.08 3.22
CA GLY A 65 21.34 0.20 2.95
C GLY A 65 20.02 0.74 3.49
N PRO A 66 18.88 0.11 3.15
CA PRO A 66 17.54 0.54 3.55
C PRO A 66 17.22 0.17 5.01
N SER A 67 18.07 0.57 5.96
CA SER A 67 17.92 0.29 7.38
C SER A 67 18.48 1.43 8.23
N LEU A 68 17.83 1.72 9.36
CA LEU A 68 18.31 2.62 10.40
C LEU A 68 19.58 2.11 11.10
N SER A 69 19.85 0.80 11.03
CA SER A 69 21.09 0.19 11.53
C SER A 69 22.24 0.23 10.51
N ALA A 70 21.95 0.49 9.23
CA ALA A 70 22.98 0.58 8.20
C ALA A 70 23.88 1.81 8.41
N SER A 71 25.17 1.66 8.09
CA SER A 71 26.18 2.72 8.24
C SER A 71 25.75 4.00 7.52
N ILE A 72 25.95 5.13 8.19
CA ILE A 72 25.77 6.46 7.59
C ILE A 72 26.98 6.73 6.70
N VAL A 73 26.73 6.90 5.41
CA VAL A 73 27.76 7.11 4.36
C VAL A 73 27.77 8.55 3.86
N GLY A 74 26.86 9.39 4.36
CA GLY A 74 26.78 10.80 4.01
C GLY A 74 25.53 11.45 4.60
N ARG A 75 25.29 12.70 4.22
CA ARG A 75 24.13 13.46 4.66
C ARG A 75 23.66 14.40 3.56
N LEU A 76 22.35 14.46 3.36
CA LEU A 76 21.70 15.54 2.61
C LEU A 76 21.53 16.74 3.55
N ALA A 77 21.93 17.92 3.09
CA ALA A 77 21.73 19.17 3.79
C ALA A 77 20.23 19.47 4.00
N PRO A 78 19.88 20.33 4.98
CA PRO A 78 18.53 20.86 5.13
C PRO A 78 17.91 21.31 3.81
N ASN A 79 16.72 20.80 3.50
CA ASN A 79 15.96 21.16 2.29
C ASN A 79 16.69 20.89 0.97
N GLU A 80 17.75 20.06 0.97
CA GLU A 80 18.48 19.72 -0.23
C GLU A 80 17.61 18.88 -1.17
N ARG A 81 17.52 19.31 -2.43
CA ARG A 81 16.80 18.56 -3.47
C ARG A 81 17.74 17.57 -4.15
N ARG A 82 17.35 16.29 -4.21
CA ARG A 82 18.12 15.23 -4.86
C ARG A 82 17.27 14.33 -5.75
N SER A 83 17.92 13.70 -6.70
CA SER A 83 17.32 12.76 -7.63
C SER A 83 17.47 11.32 -7.15
N PHE A 84 16.41 10.54 -7.32
CA PHE A 84 16.32 9.14 -6.93
C PHE A 84 15.85 8.31 -8.13
N ASN A 85 16.34 7.08 -8.26
CA ASN A 85 16.05 6.23 -9.43
C ASN A 85 15.56 4.83 -9.07
N ALA A 86 15.37 4.55 -7.79
CA ALA A 86 14.78 3.31 -7.33
C ALA A 86 14.23 3.47 -5.92
N TRP A 87 13.44 2.50 -5.52
CA TRP A 87 13.02 2.36 -4.14
C TRP A 87 12.91 0.90 -3.71
N THR A 88 12.97 0.67 -2.41
CA THR A 88 12.78 -0.63 -1.74
C THR A 88 12.00 -0.39 -0.44
N TYR A 89 11.52 -1.44 0.20
CA TYR A 89 11.16 -1.33 1.62
C TYR A 89 12.37 -1.62 2.51
N GLY A 90 12.29 -1.10 3.73
CA GLY A 90 13.32 -1.20 4.76
C GLY A 90 12.75 -0.91 6.15
N ASP A 91 13.59 -0.45 7.06
CA ASP A 91 13.13 -0.01 8.39
C ASP A 91 12.09 1.09 8.27
N THR A 92 11.03 1.00 9.07
CA THR A 92 9.96 2.00 9.07
C THR A 92 10.44 3.30 9.71
N VAL A 93 10.24 4.40 9.01
CA VAL A 93 10.52 5.76 9.49
C VAL A 93 9.22 6.54 9.50
N ALA A 94 8.98 7.31 10.55
CA ALA A 94 7.83 8.21 10.58
C ALA A 94 7.98 9.28 9.50
N ASP A 95 6.97 9.40 8.65
CA ASP A 95 6.82 10.53 7.74
C ASP A 95 6.70 11.82 8.55
N ILE A 96 7.66 12.72 8.41
CA ILE A 96 7.73 13.92 9.25
C ILE A 96 6.68 14.96 8.90
N TRP A 97 6.05 14.86 7.71
CA TRP A 97 4.99 15.77 7.29
C TRP A 97 3.61 15.26 7.71
N LEU A 98 3.40 13.95 7.69
CA LEU A 98 2.08 13.33 7.93
C LEU A 98 1.98 12.60 9.28
N GLY A 99 3.10 12.39 9.98
CA GLY A 99 3.17 11.60 11.22
C GLY A 99 2.81 10.12 11.03
N ARG A 100 2.84 9.61 9.79
CA ARG A 100 2.46 8.24 9.44
C ARG A 100 3.70 7.39 9.19
N PRO A 101 3.69 6.09 9.55
CA PRO A 101 4.81 5.21 9.22
C PRO A 101 4.97 5.09 7.70
N ASP A 102 6.20 5.24 7.22
CA ASP A 102 6.60 4.95 5.83
C ASP A 102 7.83 4.03 5.84
N ALA A 103 7.70 2.89 5.18
CA ALA A 103 8.75 1.88 5.12
C ALA A 103 9.59 1.94 3.84
N ARG A 104 9.30 2.89 2.94
CA ARG A 104 10.05 3.00 1.69
C ARG A 104 11.40 3.66 1.93
N TRP A 105 12.37 3.25 1.13
CA TRP A 105 13.70 3.81 1.05
C TRP A 105 14.02 4.10 -0.41
N TYR A 106 14.49 5.31 -0.69
CA TYR A 106 14.82 5.77 -2.03
C TYR A 106 16.31 5.70 -2.28
N ARG A 107 16.70 5.15 -3.44
CA ARG A 107 18.09 5.07 -3.87
C ARG A 107 18.50 6.35 -4.58
N LEU A 108 19.56 6.99 -4.12
CA LEU A 108 20.14 8.16 -4.78
C LEU A 108 20.63 7.77 -6.18
N SER A 109 20.26 8.57 -7.18
CA SER A 109 20.63 8.30 -8.58
C SER A 109 22.15 8.25 -8.75
N GLY A 110 22.64 7.27 -9.49
CA GLY A 110 24.09 7.07 -9.71
C GLY A 110 24.84 6.45 -8.52
N THR A 111 24.15 6.04 -7.46
CA THR A 111 24.76 5.40 -6.29
C THR A 111 24.00 4.14 -5.89
N ASN A 112 24.52 3.40 -4.90
CA ASN A 112 23.77 2.38 -4.18
C ASN A 112 23.48 2.79 -2.72
N HIS A 113 23.23 4.09 -2.51
CA HIS A 113 22.96 4.65 -1.19
C HIS A 113 21.50 5.08 -1.05
N TRP A 114 21.01 5.05 0.19
CA TRP A 114 19.58 5.06 0.49
C TRP A 114 19.21 6.12 1.51
N VAL A 115 18.01 6.67 1.36
CA VAL A 115 17.36 7.55 2.36
C VAL A 115 15.94 7.04 2.61
N ALA A 116 15.47 7.15 3.85
CA ALA A 116 14.08 6.81 4.14
C ALA A 116 13.13 7.84 3.51
N SER A 117 12.05 7.37 2.89
CA SER A 117 11.07 8.24 2.24
C SER A 117 10.35 9.16 3.23
N GLY A 118 10.13 8.70 4.46
CA GLY A 118 9.46 9.50 5.50
C GLY A 118 10.21 10.79 5.92
N VAL A 119 11.46 10.97 5.49
CA VAL A 119 12.26 12.18 5.76
C VAL A 119 12.62 12.94 4.49
N VAL A 120 12.04 12.59 3.34
CA VAL A 120 12.16 13.35 2.09
C VAL A 120 10.79 13.61 1.45
N ASN A 121 10.57 14.81 0.93
CA ASN A 121 9.33 15.18 0.25
C ASN A 121 9.46 14.99 -1.25
N GLY A 122 8.83 13.93 -1.76
CA GLY A 122 8.75 13.56 -3.18
C GLY A 122 8.46 12.08 -3.33
N ASN A 123 7.84 11.69 -4.44
CA ASN A 123 7.50 10.29 -4.70
C ASN A 123 7.85 9.90 -6.13
N PRO A 124 8.22 8.64 -6.37
CA PRO A 124 8.24 8.12 -7.73
C PRO A 124 6.81 8.12 -8.29
N ASN A 125 6.69 8.16 -9.62
CA ASN A 125 5.42 7.85 -10.27
C ASN A 125 4.89 6.49 -9.77
N PRO A 126 3.56 6.32 -9.62
CA PRO A 126 2.98 5.09 -9.12
C PRO A 126 3.56 3.87 -9.84
N ALA A 127 4.27 3.03 -9.09
CA ALA A 127 4.89 1.81 -9.58
C ALA A 127 4.57 0.69 -8.58
N PRO A 128 4.26 -0.54 -9.06
CA PRO A 128 4.03 -1.66 -8.17
C PRO A 128 5.22 -1.86 -7.22
N PRO A 129 4.97 -2.27 -5.96
CA PRO A 129 6.04 -2.52 -5.01
C PRO A 129 7.10 -3.48 -5.55
N PRO A 130 8.38 -3.32 -5.14
CA PRO A 130 9.36 -4.36 -5.36
C PRO A 130 8.91 -5.61 -4.62
N LEU A 131 8.74 -6.71 -5.37
CA LEU A 131 8.42 -8.00 -4.77
C LEU A 131 9.64 -8.89 -4.63
N CYS A 132 9.62 -9.67 -3.55
CA CYS A 132 10.43 -10.87 -3.41
C CYS A 132 9.88 -11.99 -4.30
N ASN A 133 10.71 -12.51 -5.20
CA ASN A 133 10.34 -13.64 -6.06
C ASN A 133 10.29 -14.99 -5.31
N ASN A 134 10.58 -15.05 -4.00
CA ASN A 134 10.86 -16.32 -3.31
C ASN A 134 10.27 -16.49 -1.89
N THR A 135 9.45 -15.58 -1.36
CA THR A 135 8.87 -15.74 -0.02
C THR A 135 7.34 -15.69 -0.02
N ASN A 136 6.73 -16.48 0.87
CA ASN A 136 5.29 -16.41 1.15
C ASN A 136 5.03 -15.08 1.88
N PRO A 137 4.01 -14.27 1.53
CA PRO A 137 3.76 -12.95 2.13
C PRO A 137 3.54 -12.96 3.66
N GLY A 138 3.39 -14.14 4.27
CA GLY A 138 3.05 -14.31 5.67
C GLY A 138 1.61 -13.88 5.94
N THR A 139 1.04 -14.37 7.04
CA THR A 139 -0.31 -13.95 7.46
C THR A 139 -0.26 -12.47 7.89
N PRO A 140 -1.11 -11.60 7.32
CA PRO A 140 -1.18 -10.22 7.76
C PRO A 140 -1.58 -10.09 9.23
N ASP A 141 -1.05 -9.07 9.90
CA ASP A 141 -1.55 -8.66 11.21
C ASP A 141 -2.92 -8.00 11.06
N PHE A 142 -3.98 -8.77 11.35
CA PHE A 142 -5.37 -8.32 11.27
C PHE A 142 -5.76 -7.34 12.38
N THR A 143 -4.85 -7.00 13.31
CA THR A 143 -5.08 -5.94 14.30
C THR A 143 -4.84 -4.54 13.73
N GLN A 144 -4.21 -4.42 12.56
CA GLN A 144 -3.96 -3.14 11.90
C GLN A 144 -5.26 -2.42 11.50
N SER A 145 -5.23 -1.09 11.52
CA SER A 145 -6.40 -0.24 11.25
C SER A 145 -7.01 -0.48 9.85
N VAL A 146 -6.20 -0.85 8.86
CA VAL A 146 -6.65 -1.18 7.49
C VAL A 146 -7.52 -2.44 7.42
N TYR A 147 -7.47 -3.31 8.43
CA TYR A 147 -8.37 -4.46 8.61
C TYR A 147 -9.48 -4.19 9.64
N ARG A 148 -9.45 -3.03 10.31
CA ARG A 148 -10.38 -2.62 11.37
C ARG A 148 -11.03 -1.26 11.07
N GLN A 149 -10.78 -0.23 11.88
CA GLN A 149 -11.51 1.04 11.82
C GLN A 149 -11.43 1.78 10.47
N ASN A 150 -10.37 1.54 9.68
CA ASN A 150 -10.22 2.15 8.36
C ASN A 150 -10.79 1.24 7.25
N ASN A 151 -11.37 0.09 7.57
CA ASN A 151 -11.96 -0.84 6.61
C ASN A 151 -13.49 -0.65 6.57
N PRO A 152 -14.08 -0.30 5.40
CA PRO A 152 -15.53 -0.14 5.30
C PRO A 152 -16.29 -1.43 5.66
N PHE A 153 -15.76 -2.62 5.32
CA PHE A 153 -16.39 -3.89 5.64
C PHE A 153 -16.38 -4.19 7.13
N TRP A 154 -15.33 -3.78 7.86
CA TRP A 154 -15.31 -3.91 9.32
C TRP A 154 -16.33 -2.97 9.97
N ARG A 155 -16.40 -1.70 9.54
CA ARG A 155 -17.37 -0.72 10.07
C ARG A 155 -18.82 -1.15 9.81
N SER A 156 -19.07 -1.77 8.66
CA SER A 156 -20.40 -2.27 8.28
C SER A 156 -20.72 -3.67 8.84
N GLY A 157 -19.77 -4.33 9.51
CA GLY A 157 -19.97 -5.62 10.18
C GLY A 157 -19.82 -6.87 9.32
N TYR A 158 -19.18 -6.74 8.17
CA TYR A 158 -18.83 -7.83 7.25
C TYR A 158 -17.38 -8.31 7.41
N ALA A 159 -16.70 -7.92 8.50
CA ALA A 159 -15.40 -8.47 8.88
C ALA A 159 -15.56 -9.71 9.78
N PRO A 160 -14.59 -10.64 9.77
CA PRO A 160 -14.58 -11.80 10.67
C PRO A 160 -14.66 -11.40 12.14
N ARG A 161 -15.36 -12.21 12.94
CA ARG A 161 -15.57 -11.93 14.37
C ARG A 161 -14.26 -11.79 15.15
N SER A 162 -13.21 -12.48 14.74
CA SER A 162 -11.86 -12.40 15.32
C SER A 162 -11.26 -10.98 15.29
N THR A 163 -11.76 -10.10 14.44
CA THR A 163 -11.31 -8.71 14.33
C THR A 163 -12.08 -7.74 15.24
N ASN A 164 -13.08 -8.23 15.96
CA ASN A 164 -13.97 -7.48 16.85
C ASN A 164 -14.66 -6.28 16.19
N PRO A 165 -15.47 -6.48 15.13
CA PRO A 165 -16.21 -5.39 14.49
C PRO A 165 -17.27 -4.79 15.42
N PRO A 166 -17.59 -3.49 15.29
CA PRO A 166 -18.50 -2.78 16.20
C PRO A 166 -19.95 -3.26 16.06
N ILE A 167 -20.30 -3.79 14.88
CA ILE A 167 -21.55 -4.48 14.57
C ILE A 167 -21.13 -5.76 13.84
N TYR A 168 -21.78 -6.89 14.12
CA TYR A 168 -21.49 -8.15 13.43
C TYR A 168 -22.69 -8.55 12.57
N ARG A 169 -22.51 -8.64 11.25
CA ARG A 169 -23.58 -8.87 10.24
C ARG A 169 -23.35 -10.07 9.34
N MET A 170 -22.28 -10.84 9.53
CA MET A 170 -22.09 -12.07 8.77
C MET A 170 -23.13 -13.10 9.22
N TRP A 171 -23.85 -13.70 8.26
CA TRP A 171 -24.96 -14.62 8.55
C TRP A 171 -24.54 -15.84 9.37
N ASN A 172 -23.35 -16.38 9.08
CA ASN A 172 -22.76 -17.44 9.88
C ASN A 172 -21.82 -16.82 10.92
N SER A 173 -22.20 -16.90 12.20
CA SER A 173 -21.44 -16.32 13.32
C SER A 173 -20.08 -16.96 13.60
N ASN A 174 -19.86 -18.14 13.02
CA ASN A 174 -18.61 -18.89 13.09
C ASN A 174 -17.78 -18.77 11.80
N ALA A 175 -18.21 -17.97 10.83
CA ALA A 175 -17.45 -17.74 9.61
C ALA A 175 -16.11 -17.08 9.93
N LYS A 176 -15.05 -17.64 9.34
CA LYS A 176 -13.66 -17.25 9.64
C LYS A 176 -13.18 -16.07 8.81
N GLY A 177 -13.79 -15.83 7.65
CA GLY A 177 -13.24 -14.94 6.64
C GLY A 177 -14.31 -14.20 5.83
N ASN A 178 -13.85 -13.22 5.07
CA ASN A 178 -14.63 -12.51 4.06
C ASN A 178 -13.67 -11.94 3.01
N CYS A 179 -13.88 -12.29 1.74
CA CYS A 179 -12.96 -11.94 0.66
C CYS A 179 -12.84 -10.43 0.43
N THR A 180 -13.95 -9.70 0.49
CA THR A 180 -13.99 -8.26 0.23
C THR A 180 -13.38 -7.45 1.39
N TRP A 181 -13.66 -7.84 2.64
CA TRP A 181 -12.98 -7.30 3.82
C TRP A 181 -11.45 -7.45 3.70
N TYR A 182 -11.00 -8.66 3.39
CA TYR A 182 -9.58 -8.98 3.29
C TYR A 182 -8.92 -8.23 2.14
N ALA A 183 -9.47 -8.32 0.93
CA ALA A 183 -8.89 -7.71 -0.26
C ALA A 183 -8.82 -6.18 -0.14
N ASN A 184 -9.84 -5.52 0.41
CA ASN A 184 -9.81 -4.08 0.68
C ASN A 184 -8.72 -3.71 1.69
N GLY A 185 -8.61 -4.46 2.80
CA GLY A 185 -7.60 -4.23 3.82
C GLY A 185 -6.18 -4.47 3.30
N ARG A 186 -5.98 -5.58 2.58
CA ARG A 186 -4.68 -5.97 2.01
C ARG A 186 -4.26 -5.01 0.91
N ALA A 187 -5.16 -4.59 0.02
CA ALA A 187 -4.89 -3.55 -0.97
C ALA A 187 -4.35 -2.27 -0.33
N LYS A 188 -5.00 -1.78 0.74
CA LYS A 188 -4.53 -0.59 1.48
C LYS A 188 -3.23 -0.86 2.24
N GLN A 189 -3.05 -2.05 2.78
CA GLN A 189 -1.79 -2.46 3.40
C GLN A 189 -0.63 -2.41 2.40
N LEU A 190 -0.88 -2.81 1.15
CA LEU A 190 0.05 -2.68 0.02
C LEU A 190 0.15 -1.24 -0.54
N GLY A 191 -0.40 -0.25 0.18
CA GLY A 191 -0.35 1.18 -0.13
C GLY A 191 -1.17 1.64 -1.34
N ARG A 192 -2.20 0.88 -1.73
CA ARG A 192 -3.17 1.37 -2.72
C ARG A 192 -3.96 2.55 -2.16
N ASN A 193 -4.36 3.45 -3.07
CA ASN A 193 -5.10 4.66 -2.70
C ASN A 193 -6.43 4.31 -2.01
N ALA A 194 -6.50 4.55 -0.70
CA ALA A 194 -7.66 4.21 0.12
C ALA A 194 -8.95 4.88 -0.37
N ALA A 195 -8.89 6.11 -0.89
CA ALA A 195 -10.07 6.83 -1.38
C ALA A 195 -10.68 6.21 -2.64
N ARG A 196 -9.89 5.46 -3.42
CA ARG A 196 -10.39 4.66 -4.55
C ARG A 196 -10.80 3.26 -4.10
N VAL A 197 -9.98 2.61 -3.28
CA VAL A 197 -10.24 1.24 -2.80
C VAL A 197 -11.51 1.16 -1.95
N ASP A 198 -11.81 2.18 -1.15
CA ASP A 198 -13.01 2.23 -0.32
C ASP A 198 -14.30 2.55 -1.09
N ARG A 199 -14.21 2.78 -2.42
CA ARG A 199 -15.38 2.82 -3.31
C ARG A 199 -15.82 1.42 -3.76
N MET A 200 -14.98 0.40 -3.55
CA MET A 200 -15.32 -0.99 -3.81
C MET A 200 -15.97 -1.60 -2.57
N LEU A 201 -17.30 -1.67 -2.56
CA LEU A 201 -18.17 -2.06 -1.45
C LEU A 201 -19.07 -3.24 -1.84
N GLY A 202 -19.65 -3.89 -0.84
CA GLY A 202 -20.59 -5.00 -1.06
C GLY A 202 -19.89 -6.26 -1.58
N ASN A 203 -20.51 -6.90 -2.57
CA ASN A 203 -20.08 -8.20 -3.07
C ASN A 203 -18.96 -8.08 -4.10
N ALA A 204 -18.13 -9.11 -4.16
CA ALA A 204 -16.95 -9.18 -5.02
C ALA A 204 -17.26 -9.08 -6.52
N TYR A 205 -18.42 -9.56 -6.98
CA TYR A 205 -18.79 -9.53 -8.40
C TYR A 205 -19.08 -8.10 -8.93
N ASP A 206 -19.33 -7.13 -8.04
CA ASP A 206 -19.58 -5.74 -8.44
C ASP A 206 -18.30 -4.89 -8.51
N TRP A 207 -17.16 -5.44 -8.07
CA TRP A 207 -15.96 -4.65 -7.80
C TRP A 207 -15.30 -4.08 -9.05
N ASP A 208 -15.38 -4.74 -10.20
CA ASP A 208 -14.81 -4.24 -11.45
C ASP A 208 -15.57 -2.99 -11.94
N ASN A 209 -16.90 -3.00 -11.84
CA ASN A 209 -17.75 -1.86 -12.18
C ASN A 209 -17.51 -0.68 -11.24
N GLN A 210 -17.41 -0.96 -9.94
CA GLN A 210 -17.11 0.05 -8.93
C GLN A 210 -15.68 0.59 -9.07
N ALA A 211 -14.71 -0.27 -9.40
CA ALA A 211 -13.32 0.11 -9.66
C ALA A 211 -13.23 1.04 -10.87
N ARG A 212 -13.93 0.72 -11.96
CA ARG A 212 -14.02 1.57 -13.16
C ARG A 212 -14.62 2.94 -12.81
N ALA A 213 -15.72 2.97 -12.04
CA ALA A 213 -16.33 4.21 -11.56
C ALA A 213 -15.42 5.01 -10.59
N ALA A 214 -14.53 4.32 -9.87
CA ALA A 214 -13.50 4.92 -9.02
C ALA A 214 -12.25 5.40 -9.79
N GLY A 215 -12.21 5.23 -11.11
CA GLY A 215 -11.06 5.59 -11.95
C GLY A 215 -9.87 4.64 -11.77
N ILE A 216 -10.11 3.39 -11.38
CA ILE A 216 -9.10 2.34 -11.32
C ILE A 216 -9.11 1.57 -12.64
N THR A 217 -7.92 1.38 -13.21
CA THR A 217 -7.76 0.62 -14.45
C THR A 217 -8.00 -0.87 -14.23
N LEU A 218 -8.69 -1.49 -15.19
CA LEU A 218 -8.87 -2.93 -15.26
C LEU A 218 -7.93 -3.53 -16.29
N SER A 219 -7.49 -4.76 -16.07
CA SER A 219 -6.57 -5.46 -16.95
C SER A 219 -6.86 -6.96 -16.99
N ARG A 220 -6.53 -7.60 -18.11
CA ARG A 220 -6.47 -9.07 -18.21
C ARG A 220 -5.07 -9.63 -17.94
N THR A 221 -4.09 -8.76 -17.76
CA THR A 221 -2.72 -9.12 -17.37
C THR A 221 -2.55 -8.87 -15.87
N PRO A 222 -2.10 -9.87 -15.09
CA PRO A 222 -1.92 -9.70 -13.66
C PRO A 222 -0.81 -8.69 -13.38
N GLN A 223 -1.00 -7.92 -12.31
CA GLN A 223 0.05 -7.12 -11.72
C GLN A 223 0.08 -7.39 -10.23
N VAL A 224 1.26 -7.32 -9.65
CA VAL A 224 1.44 -7.33 -8.20
C VAL A 224 0.58 -6.25 -7.55
N GLY A 225 -0.11 -6.60 -6.47
CA GLY A 225 -0.99 -5.69 -5.74
C GLY A 225 -2.35 -5.46 -6.43
N ALA A 226 -2.55 -6.00 -7.64
CA ALA A 226 -3.87 -6.03 -8.24
C ALA A 226 -4.81 -6.91 -7.40
N ILE A 227 -6.10 -6.58 -7.46
CA ILE A 227 -7.14 -7.46 -6.94
C ILE A 227 -7.62 -8.32 -8.10
N ALA A 228 -7.45 -9.63 -7.98
CA ALA A 228 -7.98 -10.61 -8.91
C ALA A 228 -9.45 -10.84 -8.57
N GLN A 229 -10.35 -10.63 -9.52
CA GLN A 229 -11.80 -10.81 -9.36
C GLN A 229 -12.28 -12.00 -10.17
N TRP A 230 -13.21 -12.75 -9.59
CA TRP A 230 -14.04 -13.74 -10.27
C TRP A 230 -15.49 -13.28 -10.25
N GLU A 231 -16.14 -13.27 -11.42
CA GLU A 231 -17.55 -12.85 -11.58
C GLU A 231 -18.53 -13.69 -10.75
N TYR A 232 -18.16 -14.92 -10.36
CA TYR A 232 -18.99 -15.74 -9.48
C TYR A 232 -19.03 -15.24 -8.02
N GLY A 233 -18.31 -14.16 -7.69
CA GLY A 233 -18.37 -13.52 -6.38
C GLY A 233 -17.17 -13.82 -5.48
N HIS A 234 -15.95 -13.77 -6.01
CA HIS A 234 -14.74 -13.87 -5.20
C HIS A 234 -13.66 -12.86 -5.60
N VAL A 235 -12.86 -12.42 -4.63
CA VAL A 235 -11.70 -11.55 -4.85
C VAL A 235 -10.50 -12.00 -4.02
N ALA A 236 -9.31 -11.84 -4.58
CA ALA A 236 -8.04 -12.12 -3.94
C ALA A 236 -7.00 -11.04 -4.32
N VAL A 237 -5.90 -10.92 -3.58
CA VAL A 237 -4.82 -9.99 -3.91
C VAL A 237 -3.67 -10.74 -4.57
N VAL A 238 -3.16 -10.21 -5.68
CA VAL A 238 -1.98 -10.76 -6.38
C VAL A 238 -0.72 -10.41 -5.59
N GLU A 239 -0.11 -11.42 -5.00
CA GLU A 239 1.08 -11.30 -4.16
C GLU A 239 2.37 -11.55 -4.93
N ARG A 240 2.30 -12.26 -6.07
CA ARG A 240 3.43 -12.51 -6.98
C ARG A 240 2.93 -12.87 -8.38
N VAL A 241 3.67 -12.45 -9.40
CA VAL A 241 3.51 -12.90 -10.79
C VAL A 241 4.75 -13.69 -11.17
N ASN A 242 4.58 -14.97 -11.53
CA ASN A 242 5.67 -15.87 -11.87
C ASN A 242 5.91 -15.87 -13.38
N SER A 243 7.12 -16.23 -13.81
CA SER A 243 7.49 -16.27 -15.24
C SER A 243 6.82 -17.41 -16.02
N ASP A 244 6.29 -18.41 -15.33
CA ASP A 244 5.58 -19.57 -15.91
C ASP A 244 4.09 -19.31 -16.20
N GLY A 245 3.63 -18.06 -16.05
CA GLY A 245 2.23 -17.67 -16.26
C GLY A 245 1.30 -17.94 -15.08
N THR A 246 1.84 -18.33 -13.92
CA THR A 246 1.08 -18.45 -12.67
C THR A 246 1.21 -17.19 -11.80
N ILE A 247 0.30 -17.03 -10.86
CA ILE A 247 0.33 -15.98 -9.85
C ILE A 247 0.14 -16.57 -8.45
N LEU A 248 0.87 -16.04 -7.47
CA LEU A 248 0.56 -16.27 -6.06
C LEU A 248 -0.51 -15.27 -5.65
N ILE A 249 -1.60 -15.76 -5.07
CA ILE A 249 -2.63 -14.92 -4.48
C ILE A 249 -2.69 -15.11 -2.96
N SER A 250 -3.16 -14.07 -2.28
CA SER A 250 -3.64 -14.14 -0.91
C SER A 250 -5.14 -13.82 -0.84
N GLU A 251 -5.84 -14.54 0.02
CA GLU A 251 -7.30 -14.47 0.08
C GLU A 251 -7.83 -14.78 1.48
N SER A 252 -9.07 -14.36 1.69
CA SER A 252 -9.95 -14.78 2.78
C SER A 252 -11.27 -15.19 2.15
N SER A 253 -12.05 -16.03 2.81
CA SER A 253 -13.33 -16.45 2.25
C SER A 253 -14.39 -16.66 3.31
N TYR A 254 -15.62 -16.34 2.90
CA TYR A 254 -16.83 -16.49 3.68
C TYR A 254 -17.56 -17.76 3.25
N SER A 255 -18.14 -18.48 4.21
CA SER A 255 -19.12 -19.53 3.96
C SER A 255 -20.27 -19.45 4.98
N ASN A 256 -21.48 -19.73 4.51
CA ASN A 256 -22.65 -19.89 5.37
C ASN A 256 -22.60 -21.21 6.17
N THR A 257 -21.74 -22.16 5.78
CA THR A 257 -21.51 -23.42 6.48
C THR A 257 -20.09 -23.46 7.01
N SER A 258 -19.95 -23.61 8.33
CA SER A 258 -18.63 -23.69 8.96
C SER A 258 -17.88 -24.95 8.58
N GLY A 259 -16.56 -24.82 8.42
CA GLY A 259 -15.67 -25.96 8.15
C GLY A 259 -15.59 -26.37 6.67
N THR A 260 -16.25 -25.65 5.76
CA THR A 260 -16.02 -25.85 4.32
C THR A 260 -14.61 -25.40 3.91
N SER A 261 -14.12 -25.88 2.77
CA SER A 261 -12.82 -25.46 2.21
C SER A 261 -12.77 -23.98 1.80
N TRP A 262 -13.92 -23.31 1.80
CA TRP A 262 -14.10 -21.87 1.55
C TRP A 262 -14.44 -21.07 2.82
N ASP A 263 -14.33 -21.68 4.01
CA ASP A 263 -14.43 -21.00 5.30
C ASP A 263 -13.05 -20.84 5.93
N PHE A 264 -12.34 -19.75 5.57
CA PHE A 264 -10.98 -19.51 6.06
C PHE A 264 -10.67 -18.02 6.22
N LEU A 265 -9.93 -17.70 7.28
CA LEU A 265 -9.49 -16.34 7.57
C LEU A 265 -8.42 -15.86 6.58
N TYR A 266 -7.46 -16.73 6.27
CA TYR A 266 -6.33 -16.42 5.39
C TYR A 266 -5.83 -17.68 4.70
N ARG A 267 -5.53 -17.56 3.40
CA ARG A 267 -4.87 -18.58 2.60
C ARG A 267 -3.99 -17.92 1.54
N THR A 268 -2.89 -18.56 1.20
CA THR A 268 -2.21 -18.31 -0.08
C THR A 268 -2.28 -19.55 -0.96
N ARG A 269 -2.35 -19.33 -2.27
CA ARG A 269 -2.24 -20.40 -3.26
C ARG A 269 -1.72 -19.86 -4.59
N THR A 270 -1.04 -20.71 -5.34
CA THR A 270 -0.61 -20.41 -6.71
C THR A 270 -1.69 -20.87 -7.68
N ILE A 271 -2.03 -20.01 -8.63
CA ILE A 271 -3.10 -20.22 -9.61
C ILE A 271 -2.63 -19.80 -11.00
N ARG A 272 -3.31 -20.23 -12.06
CA ARG A 272 -3.03 -19.67 -13.40
C ARG A 272 -3.49 -18.22 -13.47
N ALA A 273 -2.71 -17.37 -14.14
CA ALA A 273 -3.10 -15.97 -14.38
C ALA A 273 -4.41 -15.82 -15.16
N SER A 274 -4.84 -16.87 -15.86
CA SER A 274 -6.10 -16.92 -16.61
C SER A 274 -7.32 -17.33 -15.79
N GLU A 275 -7.16 -17.72 -14.52
CA GLU A 275 -8.29 -18.12 -13.68
C GLU A 275 -9.21 -16.94 -13.29
N PRO A 276 -8.70 -15.78 -12.85
CA PRO A 276 -9.53 -14.62 -12.56
C PRO A 276 -10.17 -14.06 -13.83
N SER A 277 -11.39 -13.54 -13.71
CA SER A 277 -12.11 -12.87 -14.80
C SER A 277 -11.46 -11.55 -15.20
N ILE A 278 -10.97 -10.79 -14.22
CA ILE A 278 -10.31 -9.50 -14.42
C ILE A 278 -9.36 -9.17 -13.26
N PHE A 279 -8.38 -8.31 -13.52
CA PHE A 279 -7.51 -7.71 -12.50
C PHE A 279 -7.83 -6.23 -12.34
N ILE A 280 -8.16 -5.82 -11.12
CA ILE A 280 -8.31 -4.43 -10.71
C ILE A 280 -6.93 -3.91 -10.29
N LEU A 281 -6.27 -3.16 -11.17
CA LEU A 281 -4.86 -2.76 -11.04
C LEU A 281 -4.62 -1.81 -9.87
N PRO A 282 -3.41 -1.82 -9.26
CA PRO A 282 -3.07 -1.02 -8.08
C PRO A 282 -3.40 0.47 -8.20
#